data_AF-A0A835MAA5-F1
#
_entry.id   AF-A0A835MAA5-F1
#
_cell.length_a   1.000
_cell.length_b   1.000
_cell.length_c   1.000
_cell.angle_alpha   90.00
_cell.angle_beta   90.00
_cell.angle_gamma   90.00
#
_symmetry.space_group_name_H-M   'P 1'
#
loop_
_entity.id
_entity.type
_entity.pdbx_description
1 polymer ?
#
loop_
_entity_poly.entity_id
_entity_poly.type
_entity_poly.pdbx_seq_one_letter_code
_entity_poly.pdbx_strand_id
1 'polypeptide(L)'
;MAAGWENPHPRLIIHDFISLDLCKELEFIHKSCSTIGYRPNVFSTTLSHLIATNCGHLVLPFVSIRERLKDKMEEFFGCEFELFVEFTGLISWTKGSSIGWHSDDNRSYLKQRHFAAVCYLNSHAKDFEGGLFHFQDGEPETIVPMIGDVLMYTADSRNIHSVDEITDGERITLTLWFTRESSYDEDAKLISLFSQRLSSGLDEDPVSYLPFPASSNMYWFSSEQAPSCHSGFDIRWARIHILGYNFCFFDDEISNLTSDSSYDLSELLMKPLWLAREGETFTKEFVNSLHALQVVQFYSWKGFELHAVSIRANNVNVSQLVRSHTKKCNRLKSMTLGDHELAEVVFHSVSCNEYIHSSFDWDDFNVAVVAWEDYTHQLRRELLAGLPYWRDRQSIFFFSAGNEEGT
;
A
#
# COMPACT_ATOMS: atom_id res chain seq x y z
N MET A 1 -35.02 -4.98 -15.70
CA MET A 1 -34.78 -6.30 -15.09
C MET A 1 -33.28 -6.51 -15.13
N ALA A 2 -32.62 -6.50 -13.97
CA ALA A 2 -31.17 -6.59 -13.88
C ALA A 2 -30.69 -7.96 -14.39
N ALA A 3 -29.75 -7.96 -15.35
CA ALA A 3 -29.29 -9.15 -16.08
C ALA A 3 -28.56 -10.18 -15.21
N GLY A 4 -28.23 -9.88 -13.95
CA GLY A 4 -27.41 -10.72 -13.08
C GLY A 4 -28.11 -11.95 -12.47
N TRP A 5 -29.43 -11.96 -12.33
CA TRP A 5 -30.13 -13.00 -11.54
C TRP A 5 -30.42 -14.30 -12.30
N GLU A 6 -30.28 -14.32 -13.62
CA GLU A 6 -30.46 -15.56 -14.43
C GLU A 6 -29.19 -16.40 -14.51
N ASN A 7 -28.02 -15.85 -14.13
CA ASN A 7 -26.77 -16.59 -14.11
C ASN A 7 -26.61 -17.31 -12.75
N PRO A 8 -26.44 -18.64 -12.71
CA PRO A 8 -26.17 -19.36 -11.46
C PRO A 8 -24.85 -18.93 -10.78
N HIS A 9 -23.93 -18.34 -11.54
CA HIS A 9 -22.63 -17.86 -11.12
C HIS A 9 -22.43 -16.38 -11.54
N PRO A 10 -23.16 -15.43 -10.93
CA PRO A 10 -23.12 -14.05 -11.37
C PRO A 10 -21.76 -13.42 -11.06
N ARG A 11 -21.09 -13.00 -12.13
CA ARG A 11 -19.73 -12.44 -12.16
C ARG A 11 -19.70 -11.28 -13.14
N LEU A 12 -18.96 -10.23 -12.80
CA LEU A 12 -18.70 -9.10 -13.67
C LEU A 12 -17.20 -8.84 -13.74
N ILE A 13 -16.69 -8.65 -14.95
CA ILE A 13 -15.33 -8.16 -15.19
C ILE A 13 -15.46 -6.82 -15.88
N ILE A 14 -14.75 -5.83 -15.36
CA ILE A 14 -14.66 -4.50 -15.97
C ILE A 14 -13.19 -4.23 -16.24
N HIS A 15 -12.85 -4.11 -17.51
CA HIS A 15 -11.49 -3.80 -17.94
C HIS A 15 -11.18 -2.32 -17.78
N ASP A 16 -9.93 -2.00 -17.45
CA ASP A 16 -9.41 -0.62 -17.34
C ASP A 16 -10.29 0.29 -16.45
N PHE A 17 -10.90 -0.27 -15.39
CA PHE A 17 -11.78 0.48 -14.50
C PHE A 17 -11.01 1.43 -13.58
N ILE A 18 -9.85 0.99 -13.09
CA ILE A 18 -8.93 1.81 -12.31
C ILE A 18 -7.91 2.42 -13.26
N SER A 19 -7.70 3.73 -13.18
CA SER A 19 -6.67 4.38 -13.98
C SER A 19 -5.29 3.90 -13.58
N LEU A 20 -4.36 3.86 -14.54
CA LEU A 20 -2.97 3.49 -14.28
C LEU A 20 -2.33 4.33 -13.16
N ASP A 21 -2.61 5.63 -13.14
CA ASP A 21 -2.10 6.54 -12.11
C ASP A 21 -2.58 6.15 -10.71
N LEU A 22 -3.86 5.82 -10.56
CA LEU A 22 -4.42 5.39 -9.28
C LEU A 22 -3.91 4.00 -8.89
N CYS A 23 -3.72 3.08 -9.86
CA CYS A 23 -3.07 1.79 -9.59
C CYS A 23 -1.66 1.99 -9.00
N LYS A 24 -0.88 2.93 -9.56
CA LYS A 24 0.48 3.23 -9.08
C LYS A 24 0.51 3.96 -7.75
N GLU A 25 -0.45 4.86 -7.51
CA GLU A 25 -0.64 5.50 -6.20
C GLU A 25 -0.95 4.46 -5.10
N LEU A 26 -1.88 3.54 -5.38
CA LEU A 26 -2.23 2.47 -4.44
C LEU A 26 -1.09 1.47 -4.25
N GLU A 27 -0.33 1.15 -5.31
CA GLU A 27 0.89 0.34 -5.20
C GLU A 27 1.95 1.02 -4.30
N PHE A 28 2.16 2.33 -4.46
CA PHE A 28 3.02 3.14 -3.59
C PHE A 28 2.55 3.06 -2.12
N ILE A 29 1.26 3.26 -1.86
CA ILE A 29 0.71 3.18 -0.49
C ILE A 29 0.92 1.78 0.08
N HIS A 30 0.69 0.72 -0.70
CA HIS A 30 0.91 -0.64 -0.25
C HIS A 30 2.37 -0.91 0.10
N LYS A 31 3.29 -0.68 -0.84
CA LYS A 31 4.71 -0.98 -0.69
C LYS A 31 5.37 -0.14 0.40
N SER A 32 4.79 1.02 0.74
CA SER A 32 5.31 1.86 1.81
C SER A 32 4.68 1.60 3.19
N CYS A 33 3.45 1.07 3.27
CA CYS A 33 2.72 0.94 4.53
C CYS A 33 2.27 -0.49 4.85
N SER A 34 2.65 -1.50 4.07
CA SER A 34 2.26 -2.89 4.32
C SER A 34 2.84 -3.43 5.62
N THR A 35 2.11 -4.34 6.24
CA THR A 35 2.56 -5.25 7.29
C THR A 35 2.43 -6.69 6.82
N ILE A 36 2.96 -7.64 7.59
CA ILE A 36 2.72 -9.08 7.35
C ILE A 36 1.21 -9.35 7.40
N GLY A 37 0.73 -10.09 6.42
CA GLY A 37 -0.65 -10.55 6.32
C GLY A 37 -0.92 -11.79 7.17
N TYR A 38 -2.18 -12.20 7.24
CA TYR A 38 -2.59 -13.37 8.02
C TYR A 38 -2.14 -14.71 7.39
N ARG A 39 -1.74 -14.71 6.12
CA ARG A 39 -1.29 -15.90 5.40
C ARG A 39 0.22 -15.83 5.13
N PRO A 40 0.89 -16.99 5.01
CA PRO A 40 2.30 -17.03 4.61
C PRO A 40 2.51 -16.31 3.28
N ASN A 41 3.62 -15.58 3.15
CA ASN A 41 4.01 -14.87 1.92
C ASN A 41 2.98 -13.83 1.43
N VAL A 42 2.09 -13.37 2.31
CA VAL A 42 1.10 -12.33 2.03
C VAL A 42 1.38 -11.10 2.87
N PHE A 43 1.30 -9.91 2.28
CA PHE A 43 1.34 -8.63 2.99
C PHE A 43 0.02 -7.87 2.84
N SER A 44 -0.26 -6.99 3.80
CA SER A 44 -1.54 -6.30 3.90
C SER A 44 -1.37 -4.86 4.35
N THR A 45 -2.10 -3.94 3.72
CA THR A 45 -2.31 -2.57 4.19
C THR A 45 -3.81 -2.33 4.32
N THR A 46 -4.31 -2.22 5.54
CA THR A 46 -5.71 -1.88 5.80
C THR A 46 -5.85 -0.39 6.06
N LEU A 47 -7.04 0.17 5.80
CA LEU A 47 -7.31 1.59 6.07
C LEU A 47 -7.16 1.92 7.56
N SER A 48 -7.56 0.99 8.44
CA SER A 48 -7.35 1.13 9.89
C SER A 48 -5.87 1.16 10.26
N HIS A 49 -5.02 0.37 9.59
CA HIS A 49 -3.58 0.41 9.83
C HIS A 49 -2.98 1.76 9.45
N LEU A 50 -3.38 2.33 8.30
CA LEU A 50 -2.94 3.69 7.90
C LEU A 50 -3.25 4.72 8.99
N ILE A 51 -4.46 4.70 9.56
CA ILE A 51 -4.85 5.59 10.65
C ILE A 51 -4.02 5.30 11.92
N ALA A 52 -3.78 4.02 12.21
CA ALA A 52 -3.00 3.59 13.36
C ALA A 52 -1.51 3.98 13.26
N THR A 53 -0.94 4.12 12.07
CA THR A 53 0.48 4.51 11.88
C THR A 53 0.67 5.99 11.57
N ASN A 54 -0.32 6.83 11.89
CA ASN A 54 -0.31 8.27 11.59
C ASN A 54 -0.25 8.61 10.09
N CYS A 55 -0.66 7.68 9.24
CA CYS A 55 -0.73 7.80 7.78
C CYS A 55 -2.18 7.91 7.27
N GLY A 56 -3.13 8.31 8.12
CA GLY A 56 -4.56 8.31 7.80
C GLY A 56 -4.95 9.21 6.62
N HIS A 57 -4.13 10.19 6.26
CA HIS A 57 -4.31 11.01 5.05
C HIS A 57 -4.24 10.17 3.76
N LEU A 58 -3.52 9.05 3.77
CA LEU A 58 -3.45 8.09 2.65
C LEU A 58 -4.74 7.27 2.46
N VAL A 59 -5.78 7.48 3.29
CA VAL A 59 -7.12 6.91 3.04
C VAL A 59 -7.82 7.63 1.88
N LEU A 60 -7.49 8.89 1.60
CA LEU A 60 -8.18 9.70 0.58
C LEU A 60 -8.16 9.10 -0.84
N PRO A 61 -7.04 8.56 -1.36
CA PRO A 61 -7.03 7.90 -2.66
C PRO A 61 -8.02 6.72 -2.79
N PHE A 62 -8.45 6.12 -1.67
CA PHE A 62 -9.42 5.03 -1.67
C PHE A 62 -10.87 5.52 -1.74
N VAL A 63 -11.18 6.76 -1.36
CA VAL A 63 -12.56 7.24 -1.18
C VAL A 63 -13.34 7.13 -2.48
N SER A 64 -12.82 7.71 -3.57
CA SER A 64 -13.51 7.73 -4.86
C SER A 64 -13.64 6.35 -5.48
N ILE A 65 -12.63 5.49 -5.36
CA ILE A 65 -12.68 4.14 -5.91
C ILE A 65 -13.63 3.23 -5.12
N ARG A 66 -13.69 3.36 -3.78
CA ARG A 66 -14.67 2.65 -2.95
C ARG A 66 -16.10 2.99 -3.36
N GLU A 67 -16.39 4.27 -3.62
CA GLU A 67 -17.71 4.73 -4.08
C GLU A 67 -18.06 4.15 -5.45
N ARG A 68 -17.16 4.33 -6.43
CA ARG A 68 -17.35 3.84 -7.80
C ARG A 68 -17.52 2.31 -7.86
N LEU A 69 -16.78 1.56 -7.05
CA LEU A 69 -16.92 0.10 -6.95
C LEU A 69 -18.26 -0.30 -6.34
N LYS A 70 -18.68 0.39 -5.26
CA LYS A 70 -19.98 0.18 -4.63
C LYS A 70 -21.12 0.42 -5.62
N ASP A 71 -21.11 1.54 -6.33
CA ASP A 71 -22.15 1.89 -7.31
C ASP A 71 -22.24 0.83 -8.43
N LYS A 72 -21.10 0.36 -8.93
CA LYS A 72 -21.07 -0.69 -9.97
C LYS A 72 -21.52 -2.05 -9.45
N MET A 73 -21.19 -2.38 -8.20
CA MET A 73 -21.68 -3.58 -7.53
C MET A 73 -23.21 -3.55 -7.41
N GLU A 74 -23.74 -2.43 -6.94
CA GLU A 74 -25.17 -2.20 -6.76
C GLU A 74 -25.95 -2.27 -8.08
N GLU A 75 -25.46 -1.61 -9.12
CA GLU A 75 -26.03 -1.63 -10.47
C GLU A 75 -26.09 -3.06 -11.04
N PHE A 76 -24.98 -3.81 -10.95
CA PHE A 76 -24.90 -5.14 -11.55
C PHE A 76 -25.78 -6.17 -10.84
N PHE A 77 -25.80 -6.14 -9.51
CA PHE A 77 -26.58 -7.09 -8.71
C PHE A 77 -28.03 -6.63 -8.44
N GLY A 78 -28.42 -5.42 -8.87
CA GLY A 78 -29.76 -4.86 -8.68
C GLY A 78 -30.11 -4.67 -7.22
N CYS A 79 -29.19 -4.04 -6.47
CA CYS A 79 -29.31 -3.79 -5.04
C CYS A 79 -28.90 -2.36 -4.67
N GLU A 80 -29.37 -1.42 -5.48
CA GLU A 80 -29.10 0.00 -5.36
C GLU A 80 -29.39 0.54 -3.96
N PHE A 81 -28.41 1.23 -3.39
CA PHE A 81 -28.44 1.82 -2.04
C PHE A 81 -28.54 0.84 -0.87
N GLU A 82 -28.35 -0.47 -1.11
CA GLU A 82 -28.45 -1.50 -0.07
C GLU A 82 -27.10 -1.96 0.48
N LEU A 83 -25.98 -1.52 -0.09
CA LEU A 83 -24.65 -2.01 0.29
C LEU A 83 -23.90 -1.07 1.23
N PHE A 84 -23.10 -1.68 2.09
CA PHE A 84 -22.04 -1.07 2.88
C PHE A 84 -20.72 -1.74 2.52
N VAL A 85 -19.62 -1.00 2.58
CA VAL A 85 -18.28 -1.58 2.45
C VAL A 85 -17.92 -2.21 3.79
N GLU A 86 -17.76 -3.52 3.83
CA GLU A 86 -17.43 -4.28 5.06
C GLU A 86 -15.95 -4.17 5.41
N PHE A 87 -15.11 -4.18 4.36
CA PHE A 87 -13.66 -4.17 4.48
C PHE A 87 -13.01 -3.67 3.19
N THR A 88 -11.93 -2.90 3.35
CA THR A 88 -11.04 -2.46 2.27
C THR A 88 -9.59 -2.75 2.64
N GLY A 89 -8.84 -3.38 1.74
CA GLY A 89 -7.42 -3.62 1.94
C GLY A 89 -6.63 -3.77 0.66
N LEU A 90 -5.39 -3.28 0.69
CA LEU A 90 -4.37 -3.61 -0.30
C LEU A 90 -3.67 -4.89 0.16
N ILE A 91 -3.70 -5.91 -0.68
CA ILE A 91 -3.16 -7.23 -0.38
C ILE A 91 -2.13 -7.57 -1.45
N SER A 92 -0.94 -7.99 -1.04
CA SER A 92 0.05 -8.56 -1.94
C SER A 92 0.33 -10.01 -1.63
N TRP A 93 0.55 -10.77 -2.68
CA TRP A 93 0.85 -12.20 -2.69
C TRP A 93 2.21 -12.35 -3.34
N THR A 94 3.19 -12.82 -2.59
CA THR A 94 4.56 -13.04 -3.07
C THR A 94 4.80 -14.52 -3.36
N LYS A 95 5.97 -14.83 -3.92
CA LYS A 95 6.36 -16.19 -4.28
C LYS A 95 6.03 -17.23 -3.20
N GLY A 96 5.38 -18.32 -3.62
CA GLY A 96 4.96 -19.41 -2.74
C GLY A 96 3.65 -19.18 -1.99
N SER A 97 3.01 -18.01 -2.13
CA SER A 97 1.64 -17.81 -1.63
C SER A 97 0.62 -18.41 -2.60
N SER A 98 -0.46 -18.99 -2.06
CA SER A 98 -1.61 -19.50 -2.80
C SER A 98 -2.83 -19.61 -1.87
N ILE A 99 -4.02 -19.79 -2.43
CA ILE A 99 -5.22 -20.08 -1.66
C ILE A 99 -6.10 -21.10 -2.38
N GLY A 100 -6.36 -22.22 -1.71
CA GLY A 100 -7.23 -23.27 -2.23
C GLY A 100 -8.71 -22.85 -2.32
N TRP A 101 -9.54 -23.75 -2.83
CA TRP A 101 -10.96 -23.54 -3.05
C TRP A 101 -11.71 -23.07 -1.80
N HIS A 102 -12.37 -21.92 -1.90
CA HIS A 102 -13.18 -21.34 -0.85
C HIS A 102 -14.25 -20.38 -1.41
N SER A 103 -15.28 -20.10 -0.61
CA SER A 103 -16.10 -18.89 -0.75
C SER A 103 -15.66 -17.86 0.30
N ASP A 104 -15.94 -16.59 0.05
CA ASP A 104 -15.56 -15.49 0.95
C ASP A 104 -16.39 -15.46 2.24
N ASP A 105 -17.57 -16.07 2.22
CA ASP A 105 -18.48 -16.20 3.37
C ASP A 105 -18.26 -17.50 4.18
N ASN A 106 -17.22 -18.29 3.90
CA ASN A 106 -17.09 -19.69 4.36
C ASN A 106 -16.92 -19.90 5.88
N ARG A 107 -16.77 -18.84 6.68
CA ARG A 107 -16.58 -18.89 8.14
C ARG A 107 -17.62 -18.04 8.85
N SER A 108 -17.97 -18.41 10.08
CA SER A 108 -19.00 -17.72 10.88
C SER A 108 -18.80 -16.21 10.99
N TYR A 109 -17.55 -15.76 11.16
CA TYR A 109 -17.20 -14.35 11.26
C TYR A 109 -17.08 -13.62 9.90
N LEU A 110 -17.32 -14.32 8.79
CA LEU A 110 -17.32 -13.80 7.43
C LEU A 110 -18.70 -13.88 6.77
N LYS A 111 -19.70 -14.45 7.45
CA LYS A 111 -21.03 -14.74 6.88
C LYS A 111 -21.80 -13.50 6.44
N GLN A 112 -21.45 -12.34 6.96
CA GLN A 112 -22.01 -11.04 6.58
C GLN A 112 -21.60 -10.57 5.18
N ARG A 113 -20.62 -11.22 4.53
CA ARG A 113 -20.15 -10.84 3.20
C ARG A 113 -21.12 -11.33 2.14
N HIS A 114 -21.62 -10.39 1.34
CA HIS A 114 -22.57 -10.66 0.27
C HIS A 114 -21.89 -10.62 -1.10
N PHE A 115 -20.96 -9.69 -1.29
CA PHE A 115 -20.24 -9.50 -2.55
C PHE A 115 -18.77 -9.19 -2.31
N ALA A 116 -17.96 -9.44 -3.32
CA ALA A 116 -16.53 -9.16 -3.33
C ALA A 116 -16.14 -8.41 -4.61
N ALA A 117 -15.20 -7.49 -4.49
CA ALA A 117 -14.50 -6.88 -5.61
C ALA A 117 -12.99 -7.05 -5.44
N VAL A 118 -12.34 -7.58 -6.48
CA VAL A 118 -10.88 -7.72 -6.56
C VAL A 118 -10.40 -6.84 -7.71
N CYS A 119 -9.61 -5.83 -7.39
CA CYS A 119 -9.06 -4.90 -8.36
C CYS A 119 -7.56 -5.14 -8.52
N TYR A 120 -7.11 -5.34 -9.74
CA TYR A 120 -5.73 -5.69 -10.04
C TYR A 120 -4.88 -4.43 -10.24
N LEU A 121 -3.80 -4.30 -9.45
CA LEU A 121 -2.93 -3.11 -9.47
C LEU A 121 -1.65 -3.32 -10.29
N ASN A 122 -1.39 -4.56 -10.70
CA ASN A 122 -0.29 -4.94 -11.57
C ASN A 122 -0.67 -6.18 -12.40
N SER A 123 0.15 -6.55 -13.38
CA SER A 123 -0.24 -7.52 -14.41
C SER A 123 0.53 -8.84 -14.33
N HIS A 124 -0.19 -9.94 -14.55
CA HIS A 124 0.38 -11.25 -14.82
C HIS A 124 1.27 -11.23 -16.06
N ALA A 125 2.33 -12.05 -16.08
CA ALA A 125 3.32 -12.16 -17.16
C ALA A 125 4.11 -10.87 -17.45
N LYS A 126 4.05 -9.89 -16.54
CA LYS A 126 4.82 -8.64 -16.60
C LYS A 126 5.42 -8.30 -15.24
N ASP A 127 4.59 -8.26 -14.22
CA ASP A 127 4.99 -7.85 -12.86
C ASP A 127 5.13 -9.07 -11.92
N PHE A 128 4.41 -10.15 -12.21
CA PHE A 128 4.45 -11.44 -11.51
C PHE A 128 4.04 -12.61 -12.42
N GLU A 129 4.37 -13.83 -12.00
CA GLU A 129 4.02 -15.10 -12.66
C GLU A 129 3.23 -16.01 -11.72
N GLY A 130 2.32 -16.83 -12.27
CA GLY A 130 1.33 -17.56 -11.46
C GLY A 130 0.31 -16.59 -10.85
N GLY A 131 -0.36 -16.98 -9.76
CA GLY A 131 -1.39 -16.14 -9.12
C GLY A 131 -2.65 -15.87 -9.97
N LEU A 132 -2.98 -16.75 -10.91
CA LEU A 132 -4.24 -16.78 -11.64
C LEU A 132 -5.40 -17.05 -10.69
N PHE A 133 -6.53 -16.39 -10.96
CA PHE A 133 -7.74 -16.52 -10.15
C PHE A 133 -8.69 -17.49 -10.85
N HIS A 134 -9.09 -18.56 -10.16
CA HIS A 134 -9.95 -19.60 -10.71
C HIS A 134 -11.27 -19.66 -9.98
N PHE A 135 -12.37 -19.82 -10.70
CA PHE A 135 -13.65 -20.24 -10.17
C PHE A 135 -13.84 -21.74 -10.42
N GLN A 136 -14.47 -22.41 -9.45
CA GLN A 136 -14.63 -23.86 -9.51
C GLN A 136 -15.65 -24.30 -10.58
N ASP A 137 -16.69 -23.49 -10.79
CA ASP A 137 -17.82 -23.79 -11.67
C ASP A 137 -18.22 -22.54 -12.46
N GLY A 138 -18.80 -22.69 -13.65
CA GLY A 138 -19.34 -21.59 -14.45
C GLY A 138 -18.30 -20.71 -15.14
N GLU A 139 -18.77 -19.82 -16.02
CA GLU A 139 -17.92 -18.96 -16.84
C GLU A 139 -17.88 -17.51 -16.31
N PRO A 140 -16.73 -16.82 -16.43
CA PRO A 140 -15.43 -17.38 -16.82
C PRO A 140 -14.85 -18.27 -15.71
N GLU A 141 -14.21 -19.37 -16.10
CA GLU A 141 -13.53 -20.30 -15.18
C GLU A 141 -12.24 -19.69 -14.62
N THR A 142 -11.45 -18.99 -15.44
CA THR A 142 -10.16 -18.42 -15.03
C THR A 142 -10.08 -16.95 -15.41
N ILE A 143 -9.57 -16.14 -14.49
CA ILE A 143 -9.29 -14.72 -14.67
C ILE A 143 -7.78 -14.53 -14.67
N VAL A 144 -7.28 -13.91 -15.75
CA VAL A 144 -5.88 -13.46 -15.82
C VAL A 144 -5.81 -12.05 -15.24
N PRO A 145 -5.05 -11.83 -14.16
CA PRO A 145 -4.86 -10.52 -13.56
C PRO A 145 -4.22 -9.51 -14.53
N MET A 146 -4.92 -8.40 -14.81
CA MET A 146 -4.41 -7.30 -15.62
C MET A 146 -4.60 -5.98 -14.88
N ILE A 147 -3.57 -5.12 -14.88
CA ILE A 147 -3.63 -3.83 -14.21
C ILE A 147 -4.86 -3.01 -14.64
N GLY A 148 -5.58 -2.43 -13.68
CA GLY A 148 -6.78 -1.63 -13.93
C GLY A 148 -8.08 -2.43 -13.95
N ASP A 149 -8.01 -3.74 -14.15
CA ASP A 149 -9.20 -4.59 -14.21
C ASP A 149 -9.82 -4.82 -12.83
N VAL A 150 -11.14 -4.99 -12.82
CA VAL A 150 -11.92 -5.31 -11.62
C VAL A 150 -12.77 -6.55 -11.87
N LEU A 151 -12.68 -7.50 -10.95
CA LEU A 151 -13.53 -8.68 -10.87
C LEU A 151 -14.53 -8.51 -9.72
N MET A 152 -15.83 -8.64 -9.99
CA MET A 152 -16.91 -8.60 -9.00
C MET A 152 -17.73 -9.88 -9.02
N TYR A 153 -18.05 -10.42 -7.84
CA TYR A 153 -18.79 -11.68 -7.71
C TYR A 153 -19.50 -11.78 -6.35
N THR A 154 -20.45 -12.73 -6.23
CA THR A 154 -21.09 -13.01 -4.93
C THR A 154 -20.13 -13.71 -3.99
N ALA A 155 -20.11 -13.34 -2.71
CA ALA A 155 -19.17 -13.89 -1.73
C ALA A 155 -19.49 -15.34 -1.31
N ASP A 156 -20.64 -15.88 -1.71
CA ASP A 156 -21.16 -17.17 -1.27
C ASP A 156 -20.70 -18.36 -2.12
N SER A 157 -21.23 -19.55 -1.82
CA SER A 157 -20.88 -20.80 -2.48
C SER A 157 -21.24 -20.87 -3.97
N ARG A 158 -21.91 -19.85 -4.54
CA ARG A 158 -22.08 -19.75 -6.00
C ARG A 158 -20.77 -19.40 -6.70
N ASN A 159 -19.80 -18.82 -6.00
CA ASN A 159 -18.53 -18.40 -6.58
C ASN A 159 -17.38 -18.93 -5.72
N ILE A 160 -17.32 -20.25 -5.55
CA ILE A 160 -16.15 -20.91 -4.97
C ILE A 160 -14.95 -20.66 -5.89
N HIS A 161 -13.86 -20.19 -5.32
CA HIS A 161 -12.69 -19.76 -6.07
C HIS A 161 -11.38 -20.10 -5.36
N SER A 162 -10.28 -20.03 -6.11
CA SER A 162 -8.92 -20.23 -5.66
C SER A 162 -7.97 -19.28 -6.38
N VAL A 163 -6.79 -19.10 -5.83
CA VAL A 163 -5.66 -18.45 -6.52
C VAL A 163 -4.51 -19.45 -6.51
N ASP A 164 -3.99 -19.78 -7.68
CA ASP A 164 -2.84 -20.67 -7.80
C ASP A 164 -1.58 -20.02 -7.23
N GLU A 165 -0.50 -20.79 -7.14
CA GLU A 165 0.73 -20.32 -6.52
C GLU A 165 1.36 -19.20 -7.33
N ILE A 166 1.74 -18.11 -6.65
CA ILE A 166 2.59 -17.09 -7.23
C ILE A 166 4.00 -17.69 -7.34
N THR A 167 4.52 -17.84 -8.55
CA THR A 167 5.81 -18.50 -8.79
C THR A 167 6.98 -17.51 -8.86
N ASP A 168 6.68 -16.25 -9.20
CA ASP A 168 7.65 -15.15 -9.24
C ASP A 168 6.93 -13.80 -9.11
N GLY A 169 7.62 -12.78 -8.58
CA GLY A 169 7.03 -11.45 -8.41
C GLY A 169 6.11 -11.27 -7.19
N GLU A 170 5.45 -10.11 -7.16
CA GLU A 170 4.51 -9.68 -6.11
C GLU A 170 3.19 -9.31 -6.77
N ARG A 171 2.13 -10.12 -6.62
CA ARG A 171 0.77 -9.83 -7.14
C ARG A 171 0.03 -8.91 -6.18
N ILE A 172 -0.39 -7.73 -6.62
CA ILE A 172 -0.97 -6.70 -5.75
C ILE A 172 -2.41 -6.41 -6.16
N THR A 173 -3.33 -6.48 -5.18
CA THR A 173 -4.75 -6.20 -5.40
C THR A 173 -5.34 -5.26 -4.36
N LEU A 174 -6.24 -4.38 -4.79
CA LEU A 174 -7.21 -3.73 -3.91
C LEU A 174 -8.42 -4.66 -3.77
N THR A 175 -8.69 -5.11 -2.55
CA THR A 175 -9.79 -6.05 -2.26
C THR A 175 -10.84 -5.36 -1.40
N LEU A 176 -12.10 -5.45 -1.82
CA LEU A 176 -13.25 -4.98 -1.07
C LEU A 176 -14.25 -6.11 -0.85
N TRP A 177 -14.82 -6.17 0.34
CA TRP A 177 -16.02 -6.97 0.59
C TRP A 177 -17.18 -6.04 0.93
N PHE A 178 -18.38 -6.43 0.47
CA PHE A 178 -19.60 -5.67 0.67
C PHE A 178 -20.61 -6.48 1.47
N THR A 179 -21.40 -5.77 2.27
CA THR A 179 -22.44 -6.34 3.12
C THR A 179 -23.72 -5.55 2.98
N ARG A 180 -24.85 -6.19 3.27
CA ARG A 180 -26.17 -5.54 3.42
C ARG A 180 -26.47 -5.15 4.87
N GLU A 181 -25.56 -5.48 5.78
CA GLU A 181 -25.73 -5.29 7.22
C GLU A 181 -24.94 -4.06 7.67
N SER A 182 -25.64 -2.98 7.99
CA SER A 182 -25.02 -1.70 8.38
C SER A 182 -24.14 -1.80 9.64
N SER A 183 -24.36 -2.79 10.51
CA SER A 183 -23.51 -3.03 11.68
C SER A 183 -22.07 -3.41 11.32
N TYR A 184 -21.82 -3.83 10.08
CA TYR A 184 -20.50 -4.22 9.59
C TYR A 184 -19.82 -3.15 8.75
N ASP A 185 -20.46 -1.98 8.57
CA ASP A 185 -19.92 -0.86 7.80
C ASP A 185 -18.53 -0.44 8.31
N GLU A 186 -17.56 -0.42 7.39
CA GLU A 186 -16.20 0.01 7.65
C GLU A 186 -16.11 1.53 7.88
N ASP A 187 -16.96 2.32 7.23
CA ASP A 187 -16.93 3.79 7.33
C ASP A 187 -17.11 4.25 8.78
N ALA A 188 -18.08 3.67 9.49
CA ALA A 188 -18.32 3.94 10.90
C ALA A 188 -17.07 3.67 11.78
N LYS A 189 -16.33 2.60 11.46
CA LYS A 189 -15.08 2.25 12.16
C LYS A 189 -13.98 3.28 11.87
N LEU A 190 -13.78 3.64 10.60
CA LEU A 190 -12.77 4.60 10.18
C LEU A 190 -13.01 5.99 10.79
N ILE A 191 -14.26 6.47 10.74
CA ILE A 191 -14.65 7.76 11.31
C ILE A 191 -14.41 7.79 12.83
N SER A 192 -14.70 6.69 13.52
CA SER A 192 -14.41 6.55 14.95
C SER A 192 -12.90 6.63 15.23
N LEU A 193 -12.07 5.90 14.45
CA LEU A 193 -10.62 5.93 14.59
C LEU A 193 -10.03 7.32 14.34
N PHE A 194 -10.47 8.02 13.28
CA PHE A 194 -10.05 9.40 13.01
C PHE A 194 -10.45 10.34 14.15
N SER A 195 -11.66 10.20 14.69
CA SER A 195 -12.14 11.03 15.79
C SER A 195 -11.32 10.83 17.06
N GLN A 196 -10.95 9.59 17.38
CA GLN A 196 -10.09 9.26 18.52
C GLN A 196 -8.69 9.85 18.36
N ARG A 197 -8.11 9.75 17.15
CA ARG A 197 -6.78 10.29 16.85
C ARG A 197 -6.71 11.80 16.96
N LEU A 198 -7.66 12.54 16.42
CA LEU A 198 -7.64 14.01 16.49
C LEU A 198 -7.91 14.54 17.90
N SER A 199 -8.75 13.84 18.67
CA SER A 199 -9.01 14.19 20.07
C SER A 199 -7.76 14.08 20.96
N SER A 200 -6.71 13.37 20.51
CA SER A 200 -5.45 13.21 21.25
C SER A 200 -4.47 14.38 21.13
N GLY A 201 -4.83 15.48 20.44
CA GLY A 201 -4.08 16.75 20.49
C GLY A 201 -2.93 16.89 19.48
N LEU A 202 -2.96 16.15 18.37
CA LEU A 202 -1.92 16.18 17.32
C LEU A 202 -1.97 17.41 16.39
N ASP A 203 -2.86 18.38 16.62
CA ASP A 203 -3.14 19.45 15.65
C ASP A 203 -2.20 20.68 15.72
N GLU A 204 -1.41 20.87 16.79
CA GLU A 204 -0.51 22.03 16.89
C GLU A 204 0.96 21.74 16.50
N ASP A 205 1.34 20.48 16.26
CA ASP A 205 2.72 20.15 15.89
C ASP A 205 2.91 20.18 14.34
N PRO A 206 3.84 20.99 13.81
CA PRO A 206 4.14 21.05 12.39
C PRO A 206 4.57 19.69 11.78
N VAL A 207 4.98 18.72 12.60
CA VAL A 207 5.46 17.39 12.17
C VAL A 207 4.39 16.29 12.34
N SER A 208 3.17 16.64 12.79
CA SER A 208 2.16 15.65 13.17
C SER A 208 1.56 14.80 12.05
N TYR A 209 2.03 14.97 10.81
CA TYR A 209 1.67 14.11 9.67
C TYR A 209 2.69 13.00 9.40
N LEU A 210 3.86 13.03 10.06
CA LEU A 210 4.89 12.04 9.79
C LEU A 210 4.50 10.66 10.31
N PRO A 211 4.85 9.58 9.58
CA PRO A 211 4.50 8.22 9.96
C PRO A 211 5.07 7.82 11.32
N PHE A 212 4.28 7.05 12.07
CA PHE A 212 4.70 6.38 13.28
C PHE A 212 4.51 4.86 13.07
N PRO A 213 5.58 4.08 12.97
CA PRO A 213 5.43 2.65 12.68
C PRO A 213 4.67 1.92 13.80
N ALA A 214 4.03 0.82 13.44
CA ALA A 214 3.42 -0.08 14.41
C ALA A 214 4.50 -0.88 15.18
N SER A 215 4.06 -1.83 16.01
CA SER A 215 4.97 -2.74 16.71
C SER A 215 5.81 -3.55 15.71
N SER A 216 7.10 -3.70 15.99
CA SER A 216 8.10 -4.34 15.12
C SER A 216 7.72 -5.74 14.65
N ASN A 217 7.00 -6.51 15.48
CA ASN A 217 6.51 -7.85 15.11
C ASN A 217 5.52 -7.85 13.93
N MET A 218 4.89 -6.71 13.61
CA MET A 218 4.04 -6.57 12.42
C MET A 218 4.84 -6.46 11.12
N TYR A 219 6.14 -6.15 11.21
CA TYR A 219 7.03 -5.94 10.08
C TYR A 219 8.05 -7.08 9.88
N TRP A 220 8.23 -7.96 10.86
CA TRP A 220 9.19 -9.08 10.81
C TRP A 220 8.69 -10.30 10.02
N PHE A 221 9.05 -10.39 8.74
CA PHE A 221 8.73 -11.53 7.90
C PHE A 221 9.68 -12.71 8.17
N SER A 222 9.13 -13.92 8.26
CA SER A 222 9.89 -15.18 8.44
C SER A 222 9.33 -16.24 7.50
N SER A 223 10.22 -17.01 6.86
CA SER A 223 9.81 -18.21 6.13
C SER A 223 9.43 -19.32 7.10
N GLU A 224 8.35 -20.06 6.83
CA GLU A 224 7.91 -21.19 7.67
C GLU A 224 8.91 -22.37 7.69
N GLN A 225 9.93 -22.36 6.83
CA GLN A 225 10.90 -23.45 6.68
C GLN A 225 12.16 -23.28 7.56
N ALA A 226 12.14 -22.34 8.50
CA ALA A 226 13.26 -21.96 9.34
C ALA A 226 13.30 -22.69 10.70
N PRO A 227 14.27 -23.58 10.97
CA PRO A 227 14.41 -24.25 12.26
C PRO A 227 14.94 -23.34 13.39
N SER A 228 15.30 -22.08 13.12
CA SER A 228 15.80 -21.12 14.11
C SER A 228 15.23 -19.72 13.89
N CYS A 229 15.11 -18.94 14.97
CA CYS A 229 14.59 -17.56 15.02
C CYS A 229 15.42 -16.52 14.21
N HIS A 230 16.32 -16.96 13.32
CA HIS A 230 17.34 -16.13 12.68
C HIS A 230 17.18 -15.97 11.16
N SER A 231 16.24 -16.64 10.50
CA SER A 231 16.00 -16.45 9.05
C SER A 231 14.69 -15.73 8.79
N GLY A 232 14.79 -14.42 8.64
CA GLY A 232 13.70 -13.50 8.38
C GLY A 232 14.25 -12.10 8.14
N PHE A 233 13.38 -11.15 7.86
CA PHE A 233 13.77 -9.76 7.64
C PHE A 233 12.67 -8.79 8.04
N ASP A 234 13.05 -7.54 8.33
CA ASP A 234 12.07 -6.45 8.43
C ASP A 234 11.66 -6.00 7.02
N ILE A 235 10.37 -6.02 6.72
CA ILE A 235 9.85 -5.69 5.37
C ILE A 235 10.20 -4.26 4.94
N ARG A 236 10.35 -3.31 5.86
CA ARG A 236 10.69 -1.92 5.52
C ARG A 236 12.13 -1.82 5.06
N TRP A 237 13.02 -2.51 5.75
CA TRP A 237 14.42 -2.63 5.35
C TRP A 237 14.53 -3.35 4.01
N ALA A 238 13.90 -4.51 3.86
CA ALA A 238 13.97 -5.30 2.63
C ALA A 238 13.51 -4.50 1.40
N ARG A 239 12.40 -3.77 1.50
CA ARG A 239 11.90 -2.94 0.39
C ARG A 239 12.83 -1.78 0.02
N ILE A 240 13.53 -1.18 0.99
CA ILE A 240 14.54 -0.14 0.71
C ILE A 240 15.81 -0.75 0.11
N HIS A 241 16.23 -1.89 0.66
CA HIS A 241 17.42 -2.62 0.23
C HIS A 241 17.36 -3.04 -1.24
N ILE A 242 16.22 -3.58 -1.67
CA ILE A 242 16.01 -4.04 -3.06
C ILE A 242 15.98 -2.88 -4.06
N LEU A 243 15.70 -1.66 -3.59
CA LEU A 243 15.80 -0.44 -4.39
C LEU A 243 17.22 0.17 -4.37
N GLY A 244 18.19 -0.51 -3.78
CA GLY A 244 19.60 -0.11 -3.73
C GLY A 244 19.95 0.85 -2.59
N TYR A 245 19.03 1.08 -1.65
CA TYR A 245 19.24 1.97 -0.51
C TYR A 245 19.58 1.18 0.75
N ASN A 246 20.18 1.85 1.74
CA ASN A 246 20.47 1.31 3.05
C ASN A 246 20.07 2.31 4.13
N PHE A 247 19.63 1.80 5.28
CA PHE A 247 19.48 2.61 6.47
C PHE A 247 20.82 2.80 7.17
N CYS A 248 21.07 4.03 7.61
CA CYS A 248 22.25 4.41 8.36
C CYS A 248 21.87 5.02 9.71
N PHE A 249 22.63 4.65 10.74
CA PHE A 249 22.46 5.12 12.12
C PHE A 249 23.79 5.64 12.66
N PHE A 250 23.75 6.43 13.73
CA PHE A 250 24.98 6.83 14.43
C PHE A 250 25.65 5.64 15.11
N ASP A 251 26.98 5.59 15.07
CA ASP A 251 27.81 4.56 15.68
C ASP A 251 27.47 4.29 17.14
N ASP A 252 27.21 5.35 17.92
CA ASP A 252 26.90 5.25 19.34
C ASP A 252 25.59 4.47 19.56
N GLU A 253 24.60 4.62 18.68
CA GLU A 253 23.32 3.89 18.77
C GLU A 253 23.47 2.40 18.47
N ILE A 254 24.32 2.05 17.51
CA ILE A 254 24.61 0.66 17.14
C ILE A 254 25.45 0.00 18.25
N SER A 255 26.40 0.72 18.83
CA SER A 255 27.28 0.20 19.89
C SER A 255 26.56 -0.11 21.20
N ASN A 256 25.39 0.50 21.42
CA ASN A 256 24.55 0.27 22.60
C ASN A 256 23.65 -0.97 22.47
N LEU A 257 23.66 -1.68 21.33
CA LEU A 257 22.92 -2.92 21.15
C LEU A 257 23.62 -4.06 21.89
N THR A 258 22.93 -4.68 22.85
CA THR A 258 23.42 -5.85 23.59
C THR A 258 23.07 -7.14 22.84
N SER A 259 23.98 -7.64 22.00
CA SER A 259 24.01 -8.98 21.36
C SER A 259 22.75 -9.50 20.64
N ASP A 260 22.88 -9.65 19.31
CA ASP A 260 22.27 -10.66 18.40
C ASP A 260 20.74 -10.93 18.40
N SER A 261 19.91 -10.14 19.10
CA SER A 261 18.46 -10.31 19.01
C SER A 261 17.86 -9.48 17.85
N SER A 262 17.07 -10.12 16.97
CA SER A 262 16.33 -9.45 15.88
C SER A 262 15.32 -8.40 16.38
N TYR A 263 14.91 -8.52 17.64
CA TYR A 263 14.03 -7.57 18.32
C TYR A 263 14.72 -6.22 18.57
N ASP A 264 15.94 -6.22 19.11
CA ASP A 264 16.68 -4.98 19.41
C ASP A 264 17.03 -4.19 18.13
N LEU A 265 17.26 -4.92 17.04
CA LEU A 265 17.54 -4.34 15.73
C LEU A 265 16.31 -3.66 15.12
N SER A 266 15.11 -4.20 15.39
CA SER A 266 13.87 -3.62 14.90
C SER A 266 13.47 -2.34 15.64
N GLU A 267 13.94 -2.16 16.88
CA GLU A 267 13.74 -0.89 17.61
C GLU A 267 14.53 0.28 17.00
N LEU A 268 15.68 0.03 16.38
CA LEU A 268 16.42 1.08 15.66
C LEU A 268 15.61 1.65 14.50
N LEU A 269 14.80 0.83 13.83
CA LEU A 269 13.93 1.27 12.75
C LEU A 269 12.82 2.23 13.19
N MET A 270 12.63 2.40 14.50
CA MET A 270 11.71 3.37 15.10
C MET A 270 12.39 4.71 15.41
N LYS A 271 13.73 4.76 15.39
CA LYS A 271 14.53 5.95 15.70
C LYS A 271 14.83 6.76 14.44
N PRO A 272 15.25 8.03 14.60
CA PRO A 272 15.75 8.82 13.49
C PRO A 272 16.91 8.14 12.77
N LEU A 273 16.91 8.20 11.44
CA LEU A 273 17.88 7.52 10.59
C LEU A 273 18.15 8.26 9.28
N TRP A 274 19.18 7.84 8.56
CA TRP A 274 19.55 8.36 7.24
C TRP A 274 19.45 7.29 6.17
N LEU A 275 19.30 7.74 4.92
CA LEU A 275 19.39 6.88 3.75
C LEU A 275 20.79 6.97 3.14
N ALA A 276 21.32 5.84 2.71
CA ALA A 276 22.54 5.76 1.90
C ALA A 276 22.32 4.93 0.64
N ARG A 277 23.03 5.29 -0.43
CA ARG A 277 23.03 4.59 -1.72
C ARG A 277 24.38 4.85 -2.40
N GLU A 278 24.95 3.82 -3.03
CA GLU A 278 26.23 3.91 -3.77
C GLU A 278 27.41 4.50 -2.96
N GLY A 279 27.42 4.27 -1.63
CA GLY A 279 28.49 4.75 -0.74
C GLY A 279 28.37 6.22 -0.33
N GLU A 280 27.27 6.88 -0.67
CA GLU A 280 26.92 8.23 -0.23
C GLU A 280 25.72 8.22 0.70
N THR A 281 25.69 9.13 1.68
CA THR A 281 24.57 9.29 2.62
C THR A 281 23.84 10.59 2.34
N PHE A 282 22.51 10.50 2.27
CA PHE A 282 21.62 11.64 2.12
C PHE A 282 21.64 12.51 3.37
N THR A 283 21.59 13.83 3.19
CA THR A 283 21.75 14.79 4.29
C THR A 283 20.54 14.93 5.20
N LYS A 284 19.34 14.60 4.71
CA LYS A 284 18.11 14.66 5.50
C LYS A 284 18.05 13.47 6.46
N GLU A 285 17.76 13.77 7.71
CA GLU A 285 17.36 12.78 8.72
C GLU A 285 15.86 12.49 8.55
N PHE A 286 15.50 11.21 8.55
CA PHE A 286 14.12 10.75 8.56
C PHE A 286 13.76 10.32 9.97
N VAL A 287 12.59 10.73 10.47
CA VAL A 287 12.14 10.40 11.84
C VAL A 287 12.09 8.90 12.17
N ASN A 288 11.94 8.03 11.17
CA ASN A 288 12.02 6.57 11.29
C ASN A 288 12.06 5.92 9.90
N SER A 289 12.17 4.58 9.89
CA SER A 289 12.19 3.75 8.69
C SER A 289 10.95 3.85 7.81
N LEU A 290 9.76 4.07 8.39
CA LEU A 290 8.51 4.16 7.64
C LEU A 290 8.45 5.47 6.85
N HIS A 291 8.88 6.58 7.46
CA HIS A 291 9.03 7.86 6.77
C HIS A 291 10.02 7.76 5.60
N ALA A 292 11.19 7.18 5.83
CA ALA A 292 12.19 6.99 4.78
C ALA A 292 11.66 6.09 3.63
N LEU A 293 11.00 4.98 3.96
CA LEU A 293 10.41 4.06 3.00
C LEU A 293 9.32 4.73 2.16
N GLN A 294 8.43 5.53 2.77
CA GLN A 294 7.42 6.28 2.03
C GLN A 294 8.04 7.21 1.00
N VAL A 295 9.08 7.96 1.35
CA VAL A 295 9.76 8.85 0.40
C VAL A 295 10.44 8.08 -0.72
N VAL A 296 11.11 6.96 -0.42
CA VAL A 296 11.76 6.10 -1.43
C VAL A 296 10.74 5.48 -2.40
N GLN A 297 9.62 4.99 -1.89
CA GLN A 297 8.54 4.44 -2.72
C GLN A 297 7.84 5.54 -3.53
N PHE A 298 7.67 6.73 -2.96
CA PHE A 298 7.13 7.88 -3.69
C PHE A 298 8.05 8.30 -4.84
N TYR A 299 9.37 8.33 -4.61
CA TYR A 299 10.34 8.56 -5.69
C TYR A 299 10.30 7.46 -6.76
N SER A 300 10.08 6.21 -6.37
CA SER A 300 9.92 5.10 -7.33
C SER A 300 8.66 5.25 -8.20
N TRP A 301 7.62 5.89 -7.66
CA TRP A 301 6.39 6.22 -8.40
C TRP A 301 6.54 7.48 -9.28
N LYS A 302 7.01 8.59 -8.70
CA LYS A 302 7.00 9.93 -9.32
C LYS A 302 8.33 10.41 -9.88
N GLY A 303 9.43 9.69 -9.64
CA GLY A 303 10.79 10.11 -9.96
C GLY A 303 10.99 10.48 -11.43
N PHE A 304 10.41 9.74 -12.37
CA PHE A 304 10.52 10.06 -13.80
C PHE A 304 9.82 11.36 -14.18
N GLU A 305 8.60 11.60 -13.67
CA GLU A 305 7.85 12.84 -13.92
C GLU A 305 8.63 14.04 -13.37
N LEU A 306 9.20 13.90 -12.17
CA LEU A 306 9.98 14.93 -11.51
C LEU A 306 11.30 15.22 -12.24
N HIS A 307 12.02 14.20 -12.67
CA HIS A 307 13.25 14.36 -13.47
C HIS A 307 12.98 15.06 -14.81
N ALA A 308 11.87 14.72 -15.49
CA ALA A 308 11.48 15.40 -16.72
C ALA A 308 11.15 16.89 -16.50
N VAL A 309 10.56 17.25 -15.35
CA VAL A 309 10.31 18.65 -14.96
C VAL A 309 11.62 19.36 -14.62
N SER A 310 12.53 18.71 -13.88
CA SER A 310 13.85 19.24 -13.51
C SER A 310 14.70 19.58 -14.73
N ILE A 311 14.77 18.68 -15.73
CA ILE A 311 15.47 18.94 -17.00
C ILE A 311 14.88 20.15 -17.75
N ARG A 312 13.54 20.28 -17.77
CA ARG A 312 12.88 21.42 -18.42
C ARG A 312 13.15 22.74 -17.70
N ALA A 313 13.21 22.72 -16.36
CA ALA A 313 13.51 23.89 -15.54
C ALA A 313 14.98 24.34 -15.67
N ASN A 314 15.92 23.39 -15.76
CA ASN A 314 17.36 23.68 -15.91
C ASN A 314 17.74 24.30 -17.29
N ASN A 315 16.85 24.27 -18.29
CA ASN A 315 17.01 25.06 -19.52
C ASN A 315 16.72 26.56 -19.33
N VAL A 316 16.23 26.98 -18.17
CA VAL A 316 16.02 28.38 -17.78
C VAL A 316 16.92 28.72 -16.60
N ASN A 317 18.22 28.80 -16.89
CA ASN A 317 19.22 29.61 -16.20
C ASN A 317 19.12 29.70 -14.65
N VAL A 318 19.58 28.66 -13.94
CA VAL A 318 20.02 28.79 -12.55
C VAL A 318 21.37 28.11 -12.38
N SER A 319 22.42 28.90 -12.54
CA SER A 319 23.77 28.55 -12.12
C SER A 319 23.89 28.60 -10.59
N GLN A 320 24.44 27.51 -10.02
CA GLN A 320 25.15 27.45 -8.74
C GLN A 320 24.36 27.85 -7.47
N LEU A 321 23.69 26.86 -6.86
CA LEU A 321 23.48 26.86 -5.41
C LEU A 321 23.49 25.40 -4.89
N VAL A 322 24.59 25.04 -4.20
CA VAL A 322 24.77 23.89 -3.28
C VAL A 322 24.50 22.48 -3.84
N ARG A 323 25.50 21.94 -4.56
CA ARG A 323 25.68 20.51 -4.90
C ARG A 323 26.04 19.62 -3.69
N SER A 324 25.37 19.71 -2.55
CA SER A 324 25.76 18.90 -1.37
C SER A 324 24.59 18.36 -0.57
N HIS A 325 23.66 17.69 -1.24
CA HIS A 325 22.63 16.88 -0.58
C HIS A 325 23.17 15.55 -0.02
N THR A 326 24.45 15.25 -0.29
CA THR A 326 25.16 14.12 0.29
C THR A 326 26.31 14.55 1.19
N LYS A 327 26.59 13.72 2.20
CA LYS A 327 27.76 13.85 3.07
C LYS A 327 28.39 12.47 3.26
N LYS A 328 29.72 12.39 3.21
CA LYS A 328 30.45 11.24 3.76
C LYS A 328 30.60 11.43 5.26
N CYS A 329 29.82 10.70 6.04
CA CYS A 329 29.91 10.73 7.50
C CYS A 329 30.53 9.43 8.00
N ASN A 330 31.77 9.49 8.49
CA ASN A 330 32.49 8.32 9.01
C ASN A 330 31.88 7.74 10.30
N ARG A 331 30.89 8.42 10.89
CA ARG A 331 30.19 8.01 12.13
C ARG A 331 28.85 7.33 11.86
N LEU A 332 28.42 7.25 10.60
CA LEU A 332 27.20 6.56 10.20
C LEU A 332 27.57 5.18 9.66
N LYS A 333 26.89 4.14 10.16
CA LYS A 333 27.05 2.77 9.66
C LYS A 333 25.73 2.24 9.13
N SER A 334 25.82 1.53 8.00
CA SER A 334 24.74 0.70 7.50
C SER A 334 24.70 -0.63 8.23
N MET A 335 23.51 -1.17 8.45
CA MET A 335 23.33 -2.47 9.05
C MET A 335 22.37 -3.32 8.22
N THR A 336 22.70 -4.60 8.07
CA THR A 336 21.82 -5.60 7.46
C THR A 336 20.80 -6.05 8.49
N LEU A 337 19.51 -5.87 8.18
CA LEU A 337 18.40 -6.12 9.10
C LEU A 337 17.56 -7.33 8.63
N GLY A 338 18.24 -8.43 8.35
CA GLY A 338 17.62 -9.69 7.99
C GLY A 338 18.36 -10.47 6.89
N ASP A 339 17.70 -11.52 6.44
CA ASP A 339 18.15 -12.39 5.35
C ASP A 339 17.95 -11.69 4.00
N HIS A 340 19.06 -11.31 3.38
CA HIS A 340 19.10 -10.63 2.09
C HIS A 340 18.63 -11.53 0.94
N GLU A 341 19.05 -12.79 0.93
CA GLU A 341 18.68 -13.72 -0.14
C GLU A 341 17.18 -13.97 -0.11
N LEU A 342 16.61 -14.13 1.10
CA LEU A 342 15.17 -14.27 1.27
C LEU A 342 14.42 -13.00 0.85
N ALA A 343 14.92 -11.81 1.21
CA ALA A 343 14.32 -10.54 0.79
C ALA A 343 14.28 -10.41 -0.73
N GLU A 344 15.39 -10.72 -1.40
CA GLU A 344 15.47 -10.73 -2.86
C GLU A 344 14.48 -11.71 -3.46
N VAL A 345 14.36 -12.94 -2.93
CA VAL A 345 13.41 -13.93 -3.44
C VAL A 345 11.95 -13.49 -3.27
N VAL A 346 11.62 -12.82 -2.17
CA VAL A 346 10.25 -12.43 -1.83
C VAL A 346 9.77 -11.21 -2.62
N PHE A 347 10.62 -10.19 -2.77
CA PHE A 347 10.26 -8.96 -3.49
C PHE A 347 11.00 -8.82 -4.83
N HIS A 348 11.56 -9.90 -5.37
CA HIS A 348 12.07 -9.90 -6.73
C HIS A 348 10.97 -9.43 -7.67
N SER A 349 11.29 -8.55 -8.61
CA SER A 349 10.35 -8.17 -9.66
C SER A 349 11.05 -8.27 -11.00
N VAL A 350 10.41 -8.99 -11.93
CA VAL A 350 10.84 -9.13 -13.33
C VAL A 350 11.01 -7.78 -14.03
N SER A 351 10.16 -6.80 -13.67
CA SER A 351 10.14 -5.46 -14.27
C SER A 351 11.02 -4.42 -13.55
N CYS A 352 11.49 -4.68 -12.32
CA CYS A 352 12.39 -3.77 -11.60
C CYS A 352 13.74 -3.55 -12.31
N ASN A 353 14.14 -4.45 -13.21
CA ASN A 353 15.38 -4.35 -13.96
C ASN A 353 15.39 -3.26 -15.06
N GLU A 354 14.27 -2.65 -15.43
CA GLU A 354 14.31 -1.58 -16.45
C GLU A 354 14.39 -0.16 -15.85
N TYR A 355 13.89 0.05 -14.63
CA TYR A 355 13.77 1.38 -14.02
C TYR A 355 14.93 1.75 -13.10
N ILE A 356 15.53 0.77 -12.41
CA ILE A 356 16.67 0.99 -11.48
C ILE A 356 17.96 1.36 -12.23
N HIS A 357 18.02 1.12 -13.54
CA HIS A 357 19.15 1.47 -14.41
C HIS A 357 19.06 2.87 -15.05
N SER A 358 18.04 3.66 -14.73
CA SER A 358 18.11 5.10 -14.97
C SER A 358 19.13 5.73 -14.00
N SER A 359 19.87 6.75 -14.44
CA SER A 359 20.92 7.37 -13.62
C SER A 359 20.29 8.02 -12.38
N PHE A 360 20.34 7.33 -11.25
CA PHE A 360 19.90 7.88 -9.98
C PHE A 360 20.70 9.15 -9.64
N ASP A 361 19.99 10.19 -9.18
CA ASP A 361 20.59 11.44 -8.71
C ASP A 361 19.97 11.83 -7.37
N TRP A 362 20.82 12.19 -6.41
CA TRP A 362 20.39 12.70 -5.10
C TRP A 362 19.70 14.05 -5.18
N ASP A 363 19.97 14.85 -6.22
CA ASP A 363 19.28 16.11 -6.45
C ASP A 363 17.82 15.85 -6.84
N ASP A 364 17.56 14.89 -7.73
CA ASP A 364 16.20 14.45 -8.07
C ASP A 364 15.48 13.82 -6.88
N PHE A 365 16.20 13.03 -6.07
CA PHE A 365 15.65 12.47 -4.84
C PHE A 365 15.24 13.57 -3.86
N ASN A 366 16.04 14.64 -3.74
CA ASN A 366 15.69 15.78 -2.90
C ASN A 366 14.45 16.52 -3.42
N VAL A 367 14.28 16.65 -4.74
CA VAL A 367 13.03 17.17 -5.33
C VAL A 367 11.84 16.27 -4.97
N ALA A 368 12.03 14.95 -4.98
CA ALA A 368 10.98 13.99 -4.61
C ALA A 368 10.62 14.04 -3.12
N VAL A 369 11.59 14.34 -2.24
CA VAL A 369 11.31 14.60 -0.82
C VAL A 369 10.33 15.76 -0.66
N VAL A 370 10.58 16.89 -1.35
CA VAL A 370 9.69 18.07 -1.30
C VAL A 370 8.32 17.75 -1.90
N ALA A 371 8.29 17.07 -3.05
CA ALA A 371 7.05 16.66 -3.68
C ALA A 371 6.22 15.70 -2.82
N TRP A 372 6.87 14.80 -2.08
CA TRP A 372 6.21 13.91 -1.12
C TRP A 372 5.62 14.69 0.07
N GLU A 373 6.33 15.70 0.58
CA GLU A 373 5.82 16.58 1.64
C GLU A 373 4.59 17.34 1.16
N ASP A 374 4.64 17.93 -0.05
CA ASP A 374 3.51 18.65 -0.65
C ASP A 374 2.29 17.74 -0.85
N TYR A 375 2.50 16.54 -1.39
CA TYR A 375 1.46 15.51 -1.55
C TYR A 375 0.81 15.16 -0.20
N THR A 376 1.64 14.87 0.80
CA THR A 376 1.18 14.51 2.15
C THR A 376 0.41 15.65 2.82
N HIS A 377 0.91 16.88 2.69
CA HIS A 377 0.26 18.08 3.21
C HIS A 377 -1.09 18.35 2.53
N GLN A 378 -1.17 18.17 1.21
CA GLN A 378 -2.42 18.31 0.48
C GLN A 378 -3.47 17.32 0.98
N LEU A 379 -3.13 16.02 1.02
CA LEU A 379 -4.05 14.99 1.50
C LEU A 379 -4.47 15.22 2.94
N ARG A 380 -3.54 15.61 3.82
CA ARG A 380 -3.90 15.93 5.21
C ARG A 380 -4.88 17.10 5.29
N ARG A 381 -4.67 18.16 4.52
CA ARG A 381 -5.57 19.33 4.48
C ARG A 381 -6.97 18.92 4.02
N GLU A 382 -7.05 18.11 2.97
CA GLU A 382 -8.33 17.59 2.45
C GLU A 382 -9.03 16.69 3.47
N LEU A 383 -8.29 15.82 4.16
CA LEU A 383 -8.82 14.96 5.21
C LEU A 383 -9.41 15.79 6.35
N LEU A 384 -8.66 16.78 6.87
CA LEU A 384 -9.11 17.63 7.96
C LEU A 384 -10.33 18.48 7.57
N ALA A 385 -10.39 18.96 6.33
CA ALA A 385 -11.54 19.68 5.81
C ALA A 385 -12.78 18.77 5.63
N GLY A 386 -12.57 17.52 5.22
CA GLY A 386 -13.65 16.54 5.00
C GLY A 386 -14.22 15.91 6.26
N LEU A 387 -13.40 15.76 7.31
CA LEU A 387 -13.77 14.95 8.46
C LEU A 387 -15.04 15.41 9.21
N PRO A 388 -15.32 16.71 9.41
CA PRO A 388 -16.61 17.13 9.98
C PRO A 388 -17.80 16.60 9.19
N TYR A 389 -17.74 16.66 7.86
CA TYR A 389 -18.78 16.12 6.99
C TYR A 389 -18.90 14.60 7.10
N TRP A 390 -17.76 13.90 7.18
CA TRP A 390 -17.76 12.45 7.36
C TRP A 390 -18.43 12.04 8.67
N ARG A 391 -18.15 12.78 9.75
CA ARG A 391 -18.78 12.57 11.06
C ARG A 391 -20.28 12.83 11.03
N ASP A 392 -20.72 13.91 10.40
CA ASP A 392 -22.13 14.26 10.35
C ASP A 392 -22.94 13.26 9.51
N ARG A 393 -22.36 12.75 8.43
CA ARG A 393 -23.02 11.84 7.49
C ARG A 393 -22.82 10.36 7.79
N GLN A 394 -21.91 10.01 8.70
CA GLN A 394 -21.50 8.63 8.97
C GLN A 394 -21.05 7.88 7.71
N SER A 395 -20.41 8.58 6.77
CA SER A 395 -19.83 8.01 5.55
C SER A 395 -18.61 8.83 5.13
N ILE A 396 -17.61 8.19 4.54
CA ILE A 396 -16.39 8.88 4.09
C ILE A 396 -16.48 9.41 2.66
N PHE A 397 -17.60 9.21 1.95
CA PHE A 397 -17.77 9.71 0.59
C PHE A 397 -17.98 11.22 0.57
N PHE A 398 -17.31 11.89 -0.37
CA PHE A 398 -17.48 13.32 -0.58
C PHE A 398 -18.72 13.58 -1.41
N PHE A 399 -19.61 14.44 -0.93
CA PHE A 399 -20.65 14.98 -1.77
C PHE A 399 -20.04 16.07 -2.65
N SER A 400 -19.90 15.84 -3.95
CA SER A 400 -19.85 16.96 -4.87
C SER A 400 -21.24 17.59 -4.82
N ALA A 401 -21.38 18.73 -4.12
CA ALA A 401 -22.52 19.59 -4.38
C ALA A 401 -22.43 19.89 -5.87
N GLY A 402 -23.36 19.34 -6.65
CA GLY A 402 -23.36 19.48 -8.09
C GLY A 402 -23.14 20.94 -8.44
N ASN A 403 -22.37 21.18 -9.49
CA ASN A 403 -22.47 22.42 -10.23
C ASN A 403 -23.94 22.57 -10.65
N GLU A 404 -24.74 23.23 -9.82
CA GLU A 404 -25.87 24.05 -10.27
C GLU A 404 -25.25 25.21 -11.08
N GLU A 405 -24.69 24.89 -12.25
CA GLU A 405 -24.61 25.87 -13.32
C GLU A 405 -26.00 25.92 -13.92
N GLY A 406 -26.75 26.94 -13.48
CA GLY A 406 -28.00 27.32 -14.11
C GLY A 406 -27.76 27.64 -15.58
N THR A 407 -28.53 27.01 -16.46
CA THR A 407 -29.50 27.69 -17.33
C THR A 407 -30.49 26.70 -17.91
#